data_AF-A0A955NIC6-F1
#
_entry.id   AF-A0A955NIC6-F1
#
_cell.length_a   1.000
_cell.length_b   1.000
_cell.length_c   1.000
_cell.angle_alpha   90.00
_cell.angle_beta   90.00
_cell.angle_gamma   90.00
#
_symmetry.space_group_name_H-M   'P 1'
#
loop_
_entity.id
_entity.type
_entity.pdbx_description
1 polymer ?
#
loop_
_entity_poly.entity_id
_entity_poly.type
_entity_poly.pdbx_seq_one_letter_code
_entity_poly.pdbx_strand_id
1 'polypeptide(L)' 'LIVRMYEAHGWHSRHTFKTSLPVKQVIETDLMERDERVLKFRGGSVNLTFDPFQIRTLRLVLSR' A
#
# COMPACT_ATOMS: atom_id res chain seq x y z
N LEU A 1 -9.35 0.33 6.42
CA LEU A 1 -9.41 -0.76 5.42
C LEU A 1 -8.01 -1.32 5.23
N ILE A 2 -7.83 -2.64 5.23
CA ILE A 2 -6.53 -3.29 4.98
C ILE A 2 -6.50 -3.78 3.53
N VAL A 3 -5.40 -3.51 2.83
CA VAL A 3 -5.13 -3.99 1.47
C VAL A 3 -3.78 -4.69 1.48
N ARG A 4 -3.76 -5.97 1.14
CA ARG A 4 -2.53 -6.77 1.01
C ARG A 4 -2.31 -7.13 -0.44
N MET A 5 -1.13 -6.79 -0.94
CA MET A 5 -0.71 -7.02 -2.32
C MET A 5 0.60 -7.80 -2.31
N TYR A 6 0.85 -8.54 -3.38
CA TYR A 6 2.10 -9.27 -3.55
C TYR A 6 2.60 -9.15 -4.99
N GLU A 7 3.92 -9.22 -5.13
CA GLU A 7 4.59 -9.38 -6.41
C GLU A 7 4.55 -10.87 -6.80
N ALA A 8 4.11 -11.18 -8.02
CA ALA A 8 3.79 -12.55 -8.44
C ALA A 8 4.75 -13.18 -9.46
N HIS A 9 5.69 -12.40 -10.01
CA HIS A 9 6.51 -12.76 -11.16
C HIS A 9 8.01 -12.88 -10.84
N GLY A 10 8.43 -12.61 -9.60
CA GLY A 10 9.80 -12.82 -9.13
C GLY A 10 10.79 -11.74 -9.56
N TRP A 11 10.36 -10.51 -9.77
CA TRP A 11 11.21 -9.40 -10.23
C TRP A 11 10.95 -8.09 -9.47
N HIS A 12 11.92 -7.18 -9.48
CA HIS A 12 11.72 -5.84 -8.95
C HIS A 12 10.80 -5.04 -9.87
N SER A 13 9.74 -4.46 -9.31
CA SER A 13 8.74 -3.74 -10.09
C SER A 13 8.26 -2.47 -9.40
N ARG A 14 7.74 -1.53 -10.20
CA ARG A 14 7.09 -0.31 -9.71
C ARG A 14 5.65 -0.29 -10.18
N HIS A 15 4.73 -0.11 -9.23
CA HIS A 15 3.30 -0.08 -9.48
C HIS A 15 2.66 1.14 -8.80
N THR A 16 1.48 1.51 -9.29
CA THR A 16 0.66 2.55 -8.67
C THR A 16 -0.61 1.90 -8.14
N PHE A 17 -0.77 1.88 -6.81
CA PHE A 17 -2.04 1.56 -6.20
C PHE A 17 -2.97 2.77 -6.33
N LYS A 18 -4.17 2.58 -6.88
CA LYS A 18 -5.19 3.63 -7.03
C LYS A 18 -6.47 3.18 -6.39
N THR A 19 -7.13 4.10 -5.68
CA THR A 19 -8.45 3.87 -5.09
C THR A 19 -9.33 5.11 -5.24
N SER A 20 -10.62 4.90 -5.46
CA SER A 20 -11.66 5.93 -5.42
C SER A 20 -12.19 6.20 -4.01
N LEU A 21 -11.74 5.44 -3.01
CA LEU A 21 -12.15 5.62 -1.63
C LEU A 21 -11.64 6.96 -1.08
N PRO A 22 -12.38 7.61 -0.17
CA PRO A 22 -11.98 8.87 0.42
C PRO A 22 -10.89 8.62 1.48
N VAL A 23 -9.64 8.47 1.05
CA VAL A 23 -8.50 8.17 1.92
C VAL A 23 -7.88 9.46 2.45
N LYS A 24 -7.74 9.55 3.78
CA LYS A 24 -7.02 10.65 4.45
C LYS A 24 -5.58 10.30 4.81
N GLN A 25 -5.26 9.01 4.93
CA GLN A 25 -3.91 8.54 5.25
C GLN A 25 -3.70 7.12 4.73
N VAL A 26 -2.49 6.86 4.22
CA VAL A 26 -2.02 5.52 3.84
C VAL A 26 -0.82 5.16 4.72
N ILE A 27 -0.89 4.02 5.38
CA ILE A 27 0.15 3.54 6.28
C ILE A 27 0.58 2.15 5.79
N GLU A 28 1.87 1.93 5.63
CA GLU A 28 2.42 0.60 5.43
C GLU A 28 2.52 -0.13 6.77
N THR A 29 2.18 -1.41 6.77
CA THR A 29 2.13 -2.24 7.98
C THR A 29 2.84 -3.56 7.76
N ASP A 30 3.22 -4.20 8.87
CA ASP A 30 3.65 -5.59 8.87
C ASP A 30 2.46 -6.56 8.58
N LEU A 31 2.74 -7.87 8.58
CA LEU A 31 1.72 -8.90 8.37
C LEU A 31 0.67 -8.98 9.50
N MET A 32 1.02 -8.50 10.69
CA MET A 32 0.16 -8.41 11.87
C MET A 32 -0.58 -7.06 11.94
N GLU A 33 -0.53 -6.29 10.86
CA GLU A 33 -1.15 -4.98 10.69
C GLU A 33 -0.62 -3.90 11.65
N ARG A 34 0.59 -4.07 12.18
CA ARG A 34 1.25 -3.05 13.00
C ARG A 34 1.81 -1.97 12.09
N ASP A 35 1.54 -0.72 12.43
CA ASP A 35 1.93 0.43 11.62
C ASP A 35 3.47 0.58 11.58
N GLU A 36 4.04 0.67 10.37
CA GLU A 36 5.48 0.85 10.16
C GLU A 36 5.81 2.27 9.70
N ARG A 37 5.21 2.72 8.59
CA ARG A 37 5.47 4.06 8.05
C ARG A 37 4.30 4.64 7.27
N VAL A 38 4.15 5.96 7.34
CA VAL A 38 3.16 6.70 6.53
C VAL A 38 3.68 6.87 5.10
N LEU A 39 2.85 6.54 4.12
CA LEU A 39 3.16 6.69 2.70
C LEU A 39 2.60 8.00 2.15
N LYS A 40 3.38 8.66 1.29
CA LYS A 40 2.89 9.79 0.50
C LYS A 40 1.87 9.28 -0.51
N PHE A 41 0.74 9.96 -0.59
CA PHE A 41 -0.31 9.69 -1.56
C PHE A 41 -0.85 10.99 -2.15
N ARG A 42 -1.39 10.94 -3.36
CA ARG A 42 -2.04 12.09 -4.01
C ARG A 42 -3.25 11.60 -4.78
N GLY A 43 -4.43 12.15 -4.48
CA GLY A 43 -5.68 11.77 -5.16
C GLY A 43 -5.94 10.26 -5.13
N GLY A 44 -5.82 9.62 -3.96
CA GLY A 44 -6.01 8.17 -3.81
C GLY A 44 -4.95 7.29 -4.50
N SER A 45 -3.86 7.89 -5.01
CA SER A 45 -2.78 7.17 -5.69
C SER A 45 -1.51 7.10 -4.84
N VAL A 46 -0.91 5.91 -4.77
CA VAL A 46 0.34 5.61 -4.04
C VAL A 46 1.30 4.91 -4.98
N ASN A 47 2.52 5.41 -5.08
CA ASN A 47 3.59 4.73 -5.81
C ASN A 47 4.28 3.72 -4.90
N LEU A 48 4.35 2.48 -5.35
CA LEU A 48 4.92 1.36 -4.62
C LEU A 48 6.00 0.71 -5.47
N THR A 49 7.12 0.38 -4.84
CA THR A 49 8.11 -0.55 -5.37
C THR A 49 7.93 -1.89 -4.68
N PHE A 50 8.10 -2.96 -5.42
CA PHE A 50 8.12 -4.33 -4.91
C PHE A 50 9.46 -4.97 -5.22
N ASP A 51 9.97 -5.72 -4.24
CA ASP A 51 11.03 -6.70 -4.46
C ASP A 51 10.43 -8.03 -4.94
N PRO A 52 11.24 -8.94 -5.54
CA PRO A 52 10.77 -10.26 -5.96
C PRO A 52 9.98 -10.97 -4.87
N PHE A 53 8.74 -11.37 -5.19
CA PHE A 53 7.81 -12.05 -4.26
C PHE A 53 7.47 -11.28 -2.97
N GLN A 54 7.73 -9.97 -2.92
CA GLN A 54 7.44 -9.18 -1.73
C GLN A 54 5.94 -9.03 -1.50
N ILE A 55 5.54 -9.19 -0.25
CA ILE A 55 4.20 -8.85 0.23
C ILE A 55 4.26 -7.46 0.86
N ARG A 56 3.34 -6.58 0.47
CA ARG A 56 3.15 -5.26 1.10
C ARG A 56 1.73 -5.15 1.62
N THR A 57 1.58 -4.70 2.86
CA THR A 57 0.28 -4.46 3.49
C THR A 57 0.09 -2.97 3.73
N LEU A 58 -1.03 -2.43 3.25
CA LEU A 58 -1.42 -1.05 3.45
C LEU A 58 -2.67 -0.95 4.31
N ARG A 59 -2.61 -0.10 5.33
CA ARG A 59 -3.76 0.41 6.07
C ARG A 59 -4.21 1.72 5.43
N LEU A 60 -5.41 1.72 4.87
CA LEU A 60 -6.10 2.91 4.39
C LEU A 60 -6.99 3.46 5.51
N VAL A 61 -6.66 4.66 5.97
CA VAL A 61 -7.50 5.42 6.91
C VAL A 61 -8.44 6.28 6.07
N LEU A 62 -9.74 6.03 6.18
CA LEU A 62 -10.77 6.73 5.42
C LEU A 62 -11.17 8.04 6.14
N SER A 63 -11.45 9.10 5.38
CA SER A 63 -12.24 10.22 5.88
C SER A 63 -13.71 9.81 5.92
N ARG A 64 -14.39 10.19 7.01
CA ARG A 64 -15.84 10.00 7.15
C ARG A 64 -16.59 10.73 6.06
#